data_AF-A0AAV0FJF1-F1
#
_entry.id   AF-A0AAV0FJF1-F1
#
_cell.length_a   1.000
_cell.length_b   1.000
_cell.length_c   1.000
_cell.angle_alpha   90.00
_cell.angle_beta   90.00
_cell.angle_gamma   90.00
#
_symmetry.space_group_name_H-M   'P 1'
#
loop_
_entity.id
_entity.type
_entity.pdbx_description
1 polymer ?
#
loop_
_entity_poly.entity_id
_entity_poly.type
_entity_poly.pdbx_seq_one_letter_code
_entity_poly.pdbx_strand_id
1 'polypeptide(L)'
;MEQVCRSLCCVVQNDPLIWRNIKIDHPLSDKITDEALLQLANRAKGQLCCSSLVECLKITDGGLKNVLERNKRLTKLSVAGCMKLSIEELVSNLKVFNKRDTWIKCLRIGGLFGITNLHYEDLKLLLGVMENTTQPSSVHHNPRFYQGGQLYLSVDDDWAIDIEMCPKCQQLRLVYDCPAESCQGTTHQGTQMCRACTFCNSRCKSCGCCLSNCDYEETFCLEKRCLDCIQKFLPKHRFFHPQASCHFFLCG
;
A
#
# COMPACT_ATOMS: atom_id res chain seq x y z
N MET A 1 15.71 -9.29 -19.12
CA MET A 1 14.99 -9.79 -20.31
C MET A 1 15.47 -9.08 -21.58
N GLU A 2 15.45 -7.74 -21.66
CA GLU A 2 15.87 -7.01 -22.87
C GLU A 2 17.37 -7.17 -23.25
N GLN A 3 18.23 -7.54 -22.29
CA GLN A 3 19.68 -7.71 -22.52
C GLN A 3 20.09 -9.11 -22.97
N VAL A 4 19.13 -10.02 -23.22
CA VAL A 4 19.42 -11.42 -23.59
C VAL A 4 19.78 -11.53 -25.08
N CYS A 5 18.98 -10.95 -25.97
CA CYS A 5 19.29 -10.85 -27.40
C CYS A 5 18.48 -9.75 -28.09
N ARG A 6 18.91 -9.29 -29.28
CA ARG A 6 18.21 -8.26 -30.06
C ARG A 6 16.76 -8.64 -30.39
N SER A 7 16.51 -9.90 -30.74
CA SER A 7 15.16 -10.37 -31.07
C SER A 7 14.22 -10.28 -29.86
N LEU A 8 14.64 -10.78 -28.70
CA LEU A 8 13.85 -10.70 -27.47
C LEU A 8 13.66 -9.24 -27.02
N CYS A 9 14.69 -8.40 -27.18
CA CYS A 9 14.59 -6.97 -26.92
C CYS A 9 13.50 -6.31 -27.78
N CYS A 10 13.50 -6.58 -29.09
CA CYS A 10 12.48 -6.06 -30.00
C CYS A 10 11.07 -6.56 -29.66
N VAL A 11 10.91 -7.84 -29.31
CA VAL A 11 9.61 -8.40 -28.90
C VAL A 11 9.12 -7.72 -27.62
N VAL A 12 9.97 -7.66 -26.59
CA VAL A 12 9.61 -7.05 -25.30
C VAL A 12 9.26 -5.58 -25.47
N GLN A 13 10.00 -4.81 -26.26
CA GLN A 13 9.75 -3.38 -26.43
C GLN A 13 8.47 -3.07 -27.23
N ASN A 14 8.06 -3.95 -28.14
CA ASN A 14 6.98 -3.67 -29.09
C ASN A 14 5.66 -4.37 -28.79
N ASP A 15 5.66 -5.41 -27.95
CA ASP A 15 4.46 -6.13 -27.53
C ASP A 15 3.71 -5.38 -26.41
N PRO A 16 2.55 -4.75 -26.70
CA PRO A 16 1.80 -3.98 -25.71
C PRO A 16 1.22 -4.83 -24.58
N LEU A 17 1.09 -6.15 -24.77
CA LEU A 17 0.52 -7.06 -23.77
C LEU A 17 1.44 -7.17 -22.54
N ILE A 18 2.75 -7.12 -22.76
CA ILE A 18 3.76 -7.17 -21.70
C ILE A 18 3.71 -5.90 -20.83
N TRP A 19 3.36 -4.76 -21.43
CA TRP A 19 3.31 -3.46 -20.76
C TRP A 19 1.94 -3.11 -20.19
N ARG A 20 0.99 -4.05 -20.13
CA ARG A 20 -0.34 -3.81 -19.54
C ARG A 20 -0.29 -3.51 -18.05
N ASN A 21 0.72 -3.99 -17.36
CA ASN A 21 0.90 -3.79 -15.93
C ASN A 21 2.32 -3.28 -15.69
N ILE A 22 2.44 -2.04 -15.23
CA ILE A 22 3.71 -1.44 -14.83
C ILE A 22 3.72 -1.41 -13.31
N LYS A 23 4.74 -2.01 -12.70
CA LYS A 23 5.06 -1.86 -11.28
C LYS A 23 6.47 -1.30 -11.16
N ILE A 24 6.59 -0.14 -10.53
CA ILE A 24 7.85 0.51 -10.19
C ILE A 24 7.88 0.66 -8.68
N ASP A 25 8.94 0.11 -8.09
CA ASP A 25 9.17 0.01 -6.65
C ASP A 25 10.68 0.13 -6.42
N HIS A 26 11.12 0.14 -5.16
CA HIS A 26 12.54 0.15 -4.82
C HIS A 26 13.28 -1.02 -5.50
N PRO A 27 14.48 -0.78 -6.08
CA PRO A 27 15.30 0.44 -6.05
C PRO A 27 15.10 1.39 -7.25
N LEU A 28 14.12 1.13 -8.12
CA LEU A 28 13.91 1.93 -9.33
C LEU A 28 13.10 3.21 -9.07
N SER A 29 12.28 3.21 -8.02
CA SER A 29 11.43 4.33 -7.60
C SER A 29 12.18 5.65 -7.41
N ASP A 30 13.40 5.61 -6.85
CA ASP A 30 14.23 6.81 -6.64
C ASP A 30 14.83 7.39 -7.93
N LYS A 31 14.82 6.61 -9.02
CA LYS A 31 15.48 6.95 -10.29
C LYS A 31 14.52 7.32 -11.40
N ILE A 32 13.30 6.75 -11.39
CA ILE A 32 12.32 6.99 -12.45
C ILE A 32 11.95 8.48 -12.52
N THR A 33 11.89 9.03 -13.73
CA THR A 33 11.46 10.41 -14.01
C THR A 33 10.15 10.41 -14.78
N ASP A 34 9.48 11.56 -14.87
CA ASP A 34 8.26 11.72 -15.66
C ASP A 34 8.44 11.25 -17.12
N GLU A 35 9.55 11.64 -17.75
CA GLU A 35 9.88 11.24 -19.12
C GLU A 35 10.05 9.73 -19.25
N ALA A 36 10.82 9.11 -18.35
CA ALA A 36 11.04 7.67 -18.37
C ALA A 36 9.74 6.89 -18.11
N LEU A 37 8.91 7.35 -17.17
CA LEU A 37 7.60 6.75 -16.90
C LEU A 37 6.68 6.84 -18.12
N LEU A 38 6.64 8.00 -18.78
CA LEU A 38 5.84 8.22 -19.97
C LEU A 38 6.30 7.32 -21.12
N GLN A 39 7.61 7.16 -21.31
CA GLN A 39 8.17 6.24 -22.31
C GLN A 39 7.74 4.78 -22.04
N LEU A 40 7.79 4.32 -20.79
CA LEU A 40 7.32 2.98 -20.42
C LEU A 40 5.83 2.83 -20.68
N ALA A 41 5.02 3.81 -20.27
CA ALA A 41 3.57 3.79 -20.48
C ALA A 41 3.20 3.80 -21.98
N ASN A 42 3.97 4.49 -22.82
CA ASN A 42 3.76 4.53 -24.27
C ASN A 42 3.98 3.15 -24.93
N ARG A 43 4.80 2.27 -24.36
CA ARG A 43 4.99 0.89 -24.87
C ARG A 43 3.70 0.07 -24.80
N ALA A 44 2.80 0.40 -23.86
CA ALA A 44 1.48 -0.22 -23.76
C ALA A 44 0.51 0.24 -24.87
N LYS A 45 0.86 1.26 -25.68
CA LYS A 45 0.03 1.77 -26.79
C LYS A 45 -1.42 2.05 -26.39
N GLY A 46 -1.61 2.65 -25.21
CA GLY A 46 -2.93 2.96 -24.64
C GLY A 46 -3.66 1.77 -23.99
N GLN A 47 -3.01 0.60 -23.90
CA GLN A 47 -3.54 -0.61 -23.27
C GLN A 47 -3.08 -0.82 -21.83
N LEU A 48 -2.39 0.16 -21.21
CA LEU A 48 -2.00 0.06 -19.81
C LEU A 48 -3.26 -0.09 -18.94
N CYS A 49 -3.33 -1.17 -18.17
CA CYS A 49 -4.46 -1.51 -17.29
C CYS A 49 -4.13 -1.23 -15.83
N CYS A 50 -2.86 -1.41 -15.43
CA CYS A 50 -2.37 -1.16 -14.09
C CYS A 50 -1.07 -0.35 -14.11
N SER A 51 -1.00 0.68 -13.28
CA SER A 51 0.22 1.44 -13.00
C SER A 51 0.41 1.52 -11.49
N SER A 52 1.44 0.86 -10.97
CA SER A 52 1.81 0.91 -9.56
C SER A 52 3.16 1.61 -9.43
N LEU A 53 3.13 2.80 -8.86
CA LEU A 53 4.26 3.69 -8.60
C LEU A 53 4.38 3.81 -7.08
N VAL A 54 5.32 3.08 -6.50
CA VAL A 54 5.54 3.05 -5.06
C VAL A 54 6.80 3.85 -4.74
N GLU A 55 6.65 4.87 -3.89
CA GLU A 55 7.75 5.75 -3.45
C GLU A 55 8.51 6.39 -4.62
N CYS A 56 7.84 6.66 -5.75
CA CYS A 56 8.47 7.29 -6.92
C CYS A 56 8.68 8.80 -6.69
N LEU A 57 9.71 9.15 -5.92
CA LEU A 57 9.96 10.50 -5.37
C LEU A 57 10.21 11.60 -6.43
N LYS A 58 10.48 11.23 -7.67
CA LYS A 58 10.75 12.16 -8.77
C LYS A 58 9.57 12.34 -9.73
N ILE A 59 8.49 11.55 -9.58
CA ILE A 59 7.30 11.69 -10.41
C ILE A 59 6.47 12.88 -9.93
N THR A 60 6.05 13.72 -10.87
CA THR A 60 5.25 14.91 -10.61
C THR A 60 3.81 14.74 -11.06
N ASP A 61 2.94 15.64 -10.61
CA ASP A 61 1.54 15.67 -11.04
C ASP A 61 1.41 15.76 -12.57
N GLY A 62 2.27 16.56 -13.22
CA GLY A 62 2.31 16.66 -14.68
C GLY A 62 2.72 15.35 -15.36
N GLY A 63 3.68 14.63 -14.79
CA GLY A 63 4.09 13.31 -15.26
C GLY A 63 2.95 12.28 -15.17
N LEU A 64 2.27 12.23 -14.03
CA LEU A 64 1.13 11.35 -13.82
C LEU A 64 -0.03 11.69 -14.76
N LYS A 65 -0.36 12.98 -14.91
CA LYS A 65 -1.38 13.46 -15.84
C LYS A 65 -1.12 12.98 -17.27
N ASN A 66 0.12 13.11 -17.76
CA ASN A 66 0.50 12.64 -19.09
C ASN A 66 0.27 11.14 -19.29
N VAL A 67 0.54 10.32 -18.26
CA VAL A 67 0.27 8.88 -18.29
C VAL A 67 -1.23 8.60 -18.37
N LEU A 68 -2.03 9.26 -17.53
CA LEU A 68 -3.49 9.11 -17.51
C LEU A 68 -4.12 9.51 -18.85
N GLU A 69 -3.68 10.62 -19.45
CA GLU A 69 -4.23 11.11 -20.71
C GLU A 69 -4.06 10.13 -21.87
N ARG A 70 -2.95 9.38 -21.88
CA ARG A 70 -2.58 8.43 -22.96
C ARG A 70 -3.11 7.02 -22.76
N ASN A 71 -3.52 6.66 -21.54
CA ASN A 71 -3.87 5.28 -21.18
C ASN A 71 -5.30 5.16 -20.66
N LYS A 72 -6.27 5.27 -21.57
CA LYS A 72 -7.70 5.23 -21.23
C LYS A 72 -8.15 3.90 -20.60
N ARG A 73 -7.42 2.80 -20.82
CA ARG A 73 -7.75 1.48 -20.23
C ARG A 73 -7.25 1.28 -18.80
N LEU A 74 -6.64 2.30 -18.20
CA LEU A 74 -6.15 2.21 -16.83
C LEU A 74 -7.32 2.05 -15.87
N THR A 75 -7.27 1.02 -15.02
CA THR A 75 -8.31 0.72 -14.02
C THR A 75 -7.74 0.57 -12.62
N LYS A 76 -6.42 0.33 -12.51
CA LYS A 76 -5.70 0.22 -11.25
C LYS A 76 -4.57 1.23 -11.21
N LEU A 77 -4.57 2.09 -10.21
CA LEU A 77 -3.53 3.09 -9.99
C LEU A 77 -3.01 3.00 -8.56
N SER A 78 -1.70 2.89 -8.39
CA SER A 78 -1.04 3.09 -7.11
C SER A 78 -0.01 4.20 -7.27
N VAL A 79 -0.06 5.18 -6.39
CA VAL A 79 0.89 6.29 -6.27
C VAL A 79 1.35 6.44 -4.82
N ALA A 80 1.35 5.30 -4.10
CA ALA A 80 1.60 5.26 -2.68
C ALA A 80 3.03 5.75 -2.36
N GLY A 81 3.18 6.60 -1.36
CA GLY A 81 4.47 7.20 -0.99
C GLY A 81 5.07 8.19 -2.00
N CYS A 82 4.38 8.52 -3.09
CA CYS A 82 4.87 9.49 -4.08
C CYS A 82 4.73 10.93 -3.56
N MET A 83 5.66 11.38 -2.71
CA MET A 83 5.56 12.63 -1.95
C MET A 83 5.50 13.93 -2.77
N LYS A 84 5.82 13.89 -4.08
CA LYS A 84 5.72 15.05 -4.98
C LYS A 84 4.34 15.21 -5.63
N LEU A 85 3.44 14.25 -5.41
CA LEU A 85 2.08 14.32 -5.92
C LEU A 85 1.16 14.99 -4.90
N SER A 86 0.30 15.86 -5.40
CA SER A 86 -0.76 16.49 -4.59
C SER A 86 -2.04 15.68 -4.67
N ILE A 87 -2.73 15.54 -3.54
CA ILE A 87 -4.07 14.96 -3.50
C ILE A 87 -5.08 15.78 -4.31
N GLU A 88 -4.94 17.12 -4.34
CA GLU A 88 -5.84 18.01 -5.08
C GLU A 88 -5.73 17.78 -6.59
N GLU A 89 -4.49 17.71 -7.08
CA GLU A 89 -4.21 17.51 -8.49
C GLU A 89 -4.50 16.07 -8.94
N LEU A 90 -4.30 15.09 -8.05
CA LEU A 90 -4.75 13.72 -8.29
C LEU A 90 -6.27 13.66 -8.48
N VAL A 91 -7.05 14.25 -7.57
CA VAL A 91 -8.52 14.30 -7.66
C VAL A 91 -8.97 14.99 -8.95
N SER A 92 -8.34 16.12 -9.30
CA SER A 92 -8.61 16.86 -10.55
C SER A 92 -8.36 15.99 -11.79
N ASN A 93 -7.21 15.31 -11.85
CA ASN A 93 -6.87 14.45 -12.97
C ASN A 93 -7.80 13.23 -13.08
N LEU A 94 -8.19 12.64 -11.96
CA LEU A 94 -9.16 11.54 -11.95
C LEU A 94 -10.56 11.99 -12.40
N LYS A 95 -11.01 13.20 -12.02
CA LYS A 95 -12.27 13.78 -12.54
C LYS A 95 -12.26 13.92 -14.07
N VAL A 96 -11.13 14.30 -14.66
CA VAL A 96 -10.98 14.40 -16.12
C VAL A 96 -10.89 13.02 -16.78
N PHE A 97 -10.15 12.10 -16.16
CA PHE A 97 -9.96 10.74 -16.67
C PHE A 97 -11.29 9.96 -16.71
N ASN A 98 -12.07 10.02 -15.64
CA ASN A 98 -13.29 9.24 -15.48
C ASN A 98 -14.45 9.66 -16.41
N LYS A 99 -14.38 10.82 -17.06
CA LYS A 99 -15.41 11.29 -18.02
C LYS A 99 -15.41 10.52 -19.36
N ARG A 100 -14.51 9.55 -19.56
CA ARG A 100 -14.21 8.94 -20.86
C ARG A 100 -14.74 7.50 -21.01
N ASP A 101 -15.85 7.17 -20.34
CA ASP A 101 -16.42 5.81 -20.24
C ASP A 101 -15.47 4.75 -19.65
N THR A 102 -14.42 5.22 -18.97
CA THR A 102 -13.40 4.42 -18.31
C THR A 102 -13.11 5.06 -16.97
N TRP A 103 -13.02 4.26 -15.91
CA TRP A 103 -12.76 4.77 -14.56
C TRP A 103 -11.67 3.99 -13.85
N ILE A 104 -11.06 4.62 -12.85
CA ILE A 104 -10.23 3.91 -11.88
C ILE A 104 -11.15 3.13 -10.95
N LYS A 105 -10.88 1.83 -10.79
CA LYS A 105 -11.59 0.91 -9.88
C LYS A 105 -10.81 0.67 -8.59
N CYS A 106 -9.49 0.75 -8.66
CA CYS A 106 -8.58 0.51 -7.55
C CYS A 106 -7.55 1.64 -7.50
N LEU A 107 -7.49 2.32 -6.37
CA LEU A 107 -6.58 3.40 -6.07
C LEU A 107 -5.79 3.09 -4.80
N ARG A 108 -4.46 3.25 -4.84
CA ARG A 108 -3.59 3.17 -3.67
C ARG A 108 -2.85 4.48 -3.49
N ILE A 109 -3.13 5.16 -2.39
CA ILE A 109 -2.60 6.50 -2.07
C ILE A 109 -2.04 6.57 -0.65
N GLY A 110 -1.84 5.41 0.00
CA GLY A 110 -1.17 5.34 1.29
C GLY A 110 0.15 6.12 1.28
N GLY A 111 0.39 6.90 2.33
CA GLY A 111 1.60 7.72 2.45
C GLY A 111 1.56 9.07 1.73
N LEU A 112 0.49 9.43 1.02
CA LEU A 112 0.26 10.82 0.63
C LEU A 112 -0.17 11.66 1.85
N PHE A 113 0.18 12.93 1.85
CA PHE A 113 -0.09 13.88 2.94
C PHE A 113 -1.26 14.81 2.59
N GLY A 114 -1.85 15.44 3.60
CA GLY A 114 -2.87 16.49 3.41
C GLY A 114 -4.23 15.99 2.90
N ILE A 115 -4.52 14.69 3.01
CA ILE A 115 -5.82 14.14 2.61
C ILE A 115 -6.90 14.60 3.60
N THR A 116 -7.92 15.30 3.10
CA THR A 116 -9.07 15.77 3.88
C THR A 116 -10.26 14.83 3.68
N ASN A 117 -11.28 14.93 4.54
CA ASN A 117 -12.53 14.19 4.34
C ASN A 117 -13.20 14.54 3.00
N LEU A 118 -13.12 15.81 2.57
CA LEU A 118 -13.66 16.23 1.26
C LEU A 118 -12.96 15.48 0.11
N HIS A 119 -11.62 15.39 0.15
CA HIS A 119 -10.86 14.62 -0.84
C HIS A 119 -11.26 13.15 -0.82
N TYR A 120 -11.45 12.57 0.37
CA TYR A 120 -11.82 11.17 0.52
C TYR A 120 -13.21 10.86 -0.06
N GLU A 121 -14.21 11.70 0.20
CA GLU A 121 -15.55 11.53 -0.39
C GLU A 121 -15.53 11.71 -1.92
N ASP A 122 -14.80 12.72 -2.41
CA ASP A 122 -14.59 12.90 -3.86
C ASP A 122 -13.99 11.64 -4.50
N LEU A 123 -12.98 11.04 -3.86
CA LEU A 123 -12.35 9.82 -4.33
C LEU A 123 -13.30 8.62 -4.30
N LYS A 124 -14.12 8.43 -3.26
CA LYS A 124 -15.11 7.35 -3.24
C LYS A 124 -16.09 7.44 -4.41
N LEU A 125 -16.59 8.65 -4.68
CA LEU A 125 -17.48 8.92 -5.80
C LEU A 125 -16.79 8.60 -7.14
N LEU A 126 -15.55 9.03 -7.30
CA LEU A 126 -14.74 8.75 -8.50
C LEU A 126 -14.47 7.25 -8.69
N LEU A 127 -14.34 6.49 -7.61
CA LEU A 127 -14.10 5.04 -7.65
C LEU A 127 -15.38 4.22 -7.80
N GLY A 128 -16.56 4.85 -7.85
CA GLY A 128 -17.85 4.17 -7.94
C GLY A 128 -18.25 3.43 -6.64
N VAL A 129 -17.68 3.82 -5.50
CA VAL A 129 -18.04 3.29 -4.18
C VAL A 129 -19.31 4.00 -3.73
N MET A 130 -20.48 3.42 -4.03
CA MET A 130 -21.76 3.97 -3.56
C MET A 130 -21.92 3.76 -2.05
N GLU A 131 -22.44 4.77 -1.35
CA GLU A 131 -22.82 4.69 0.07
C GLU A 131 -24.06 3.79 0.33
N ASN A 132 -24.60 3.16 -0.71
CA ASN A 132 -25.84 2.40 -0.68
C ASN A 132 -25.61 0.98 -0.17
N THR A 133 -25.09 0.90 1.03
CA THR A 133 -25.56 -0.04 2.04
C THR A 133 -25.12 0.60 3.34
N THR A 134 -26.08 0.93 4.20
CA THR A 134 -25.92 0.78 5.63
C THR A 134 -24.99 -0.41 5.80
N GLN A 135 -23.78 -0.22 6.33
CA GLN A 135 -22.90 -1.34 6.63
C GLN A 135 -23.30 -1.84 8.02
N PRO A 136 -24.23 -2.81 8.18
CA PRO A 136 -24.03 -3.75 9.26
C PRO A 136 -22.77 -4.54 8.85
N SER A 137 -21.66 -4.24 9.51
CA SER A 137 -20.65 -5.16 10.07
C SER A 137 -20.49 -6.62 9.56
N SER A 138 -20.93 -7.04 8.37
CA SER A 138 -21.04 -8.47 8.04
C SER A 138 -21.00 -8.88 6.56
N VAL A 139 -20.79 -7.98 5.58
CA VAL A 139 -20.45 -8.42 4.21
C VAL A 139 -18.93 -8.47 4.08
N HIS A 140 -18.35 -9.62 4.45
CA HIS A 140 -16.95 -10.05 4.24
C HIS A 140 -15.94 -8.92 3.95
N HIS A 141 -15.66 -8.07 4.95
CA HIS A 141 -14.49 -7.21 4.90
C HIS A 141 -13.26 -8.13 4.97
N ASN A 142 -12.57 -8.35 3.84
CA ASN A 142 -11.30 -9.06 3.85
C ASN A 142 -10.33 -8.30 4.78
N PRO A 143 -9.91 -8.89 5.91
CA PRO A 143 -9.13 -8.18 6.91
C PRO A 143 -7.78 -7.73 6.34
N ARG A 144 -7.36 -6.52 6.68
CA ARG A 144 -6.10 -5.94 6.21
C ARG A 144 -5.01 -6.16 7.24
N PHE A 145 -4.17 -7.16 7.04
CA PHE A 145 -3.08 -7.39 7.98
C PHE A 145 -1.83 -6.60 7.60
N TYR A 146 -1.15 -6.07 8.63
CA TYR A 146 0.13 -5.40 8.44
C TYR A 146 1.19 -6.42 8.05
N GLN A 147 1.84 -6.20 6.91
CA GLN A 147 2.95 -7.01 6.43
C GLN A 147 4.18 -6.12 6.46
N GLY A 148 5.05 -6.26 7.45
CA GLY A 148 6.09 -5.28 7.72
C GLY A 148 7.25 -5.24 6.71
N GLY A 149 7.19 -6.02 5.62
CA GLY A 149 8.04 -5.85 4.43
C GLY A 149 7.35 -5.13 3.26
N GLN A 150 6.06 -4.83 3.39
CA GLN A 150 5.24 -4.21 2.36
C GLN A 150 4.47 -3.04 2.97
N LEU A 151 5.11 -1.86 2.98
CA LEU A 151 4.55 -0.63 3.56
C LEU A 151 3.20 -0.24 2.92
N TYR A 152 3.00 -0.58 1.64
CA TYR A 152 1.84 -0.21 0.85
C TYR A 152 1.07 -1.41 0.32
N LEU A 153 -0.26 -1.33 0.36
CA LEU A 153 -1.14 -2.40 -0.09
C LEU A 153 -1.05 -2.63 -1.61
N SER A 154 -1.24 -3.89 -2.02
CA SER A 154 -1.23 -4.27 -3.42
C SER A 154 -2.44 -3.69 -4.18
N VAL A 155 -2.28 -3.45 -5.48
CA VAL A 155 -3.40 -3.13 -6.39
C VAL A 155 -4.26 -4.35 -6.76
N ASP A 156 -3.85 -5.54 -6.34
CA ASP A 156 -4.55 -6.80 -6.63
C ASP A 156 -5.48 -7.27 -5.52
N ASP A 157 -5.64 -6.50 -4.46
CA ASP A 157 -6.66 -6.77 -3.45
C ASP A 157 -8.05 -6.25 -3.90
N ASP A 158 -9.10 -6.65 -3.18
CA ASP A 158 -10.50 -6.36 -3.53
C ASP A 158 -10.94 -4.92 -3.21
N TRP A 159 -10.03 -4.07 -2.72
CA TRP A 159 -10.38 -2.74 -2.24
C TRP A 159 -10.33 -1.68 -3.32
N ALA A 160 -11.34 -0.82 -3.35
CA ALA A 160 -11.32 0.35 -4.21
C ALA A 160 -10.27 1.38 -3.77
N ILE A 161 -10.07 1.58 -2.46
CA ILE A 161 -9.10 2.53 -1.90
C ILE A 161 -8.39 1.94 -0.67
N ASP A 162 -7.10 2.22 -0.49
CA ASP A 162 -6.28 1.67 0.62
C ASP A 162 -6.38 2.43 1.95
N ILE A 163 -6.84 3.68 1.93
CA ILE A 163 -6.98 4.49 3.14
C ILE A 163 -8.39 4.44 3.70
N GLU A 164 -8.48 4.57 5.02
CA GLU A 164 -9.72 4.66 5.77
C GLU A 164 -9.54 5.61 6.95
N MET A 165 -10.65 6.08 7.54
CA MET A 165 -10.60 6.84 8.77
C MET A 165 -10.18 5.93 9.93
N CYS A 166 -9.03 6.21 10.55
CA CYS A 166 -8.57 5.41 11.67
C CYS A 166 -9.50 5.56 12.88
N PRO A 167 -10.00 4.46 13.48
CA PRO A 167 -10.94 4.55 14.60
C PRO A 167 -10.33 5.18 15.88
N LYS A 168 -9.00 5.24 15.98
CA LYS A 168 -8.30 5.80 17.15
C LYS A 168 -8.02 7.30 17.02
N CYS A 169 -7.43 7.74 15.91
CA CYS A 169 -7.05 9.16 15.72
C CYS A 169 -7.96 9.93 14.79
N GLN A 170 -8.96 9.28 14.16
CA GLN A 170 -9.88 9.89 13.21
C GLN A 170 -9.17 10.54 12.02
N GLN A 171 -7.97 10.08 11.69
CA GLN A 171 -7.19 10.52 10.52
C GLN A 171 -7.30 9.48 9.40
N LEU A 172 -7.36 9.96 8.16
CA LEU A 172 -7.34 9.13 6.95
C LEU A 172 -5.95 8.53 6.75
N ARG A 173 -5.82 7.22 6.95
CA ARG A 173 -4.54 6.49 6.91
C ARG A 173 -4.75 5.06 6.43
N LEU A 174 -3.65 4.34 6.16
CA LEU A 174 -3.69 2.88 6.08
C LEU A 174 -4.12 2.34 7.45
N VAL A 175 -5.20 1.57 7.48
CA VAL A 175 -5.76 0.94 8.69
C VAL A 175 -5.64 -0.57 8.55
N TYR A 176 -5.17 -1.21 9.61
CA TYR A 176 -4.93 -2.64 9.63
C TYR A 176 -5.75 -3.31 10.73
N ASP A 177 -6.10 -4.57 10.51
CA ASP A 177 -6.65 -5.52 11.48
C ASP A 177 -5.53 -6.29 12.19
N CYS A 178 -5.83 -6.91 13.32
CA CYS A 178 -4.87 -7.77 14.03
C CYS A 178 -5.09 -9.24 13.64
N PRO A 179 -4.04 -9.95 13.18
CA PRO A 179 -4.15 -11.38 12.86
C PRO A 179 -4.18 -12.29 14.08
N ALA A 180 -3.94 -11.78 15.30
CA ALA A 180 -4.02 -12.59 16.52
C ALA A 180 -5.46 -13.00 16.81
N GLU A 181 -5.69 -14.30 17.05
CA GLU A 181 -7.01 -14.85 17.41
C GLU A 181 -7.58 -14.20 18.68
N SER A 182 -6.71 -13.86 19.65
CA SER A 182 -7.10 -13.12 20.86
C SER A 182 -7.66 -11.73 20.59
N CYS A 183 -7.46 -11.20 19.38
CA CYS A 183 -8.03 -9.93 18.93
C CYS A 183 -9.26 -10.13 18.02
N GLN A 184 -9.65 -11.37 17.73
CA GLN A 184 -10.70 -11.75 16.78
C GLN A 184 -11.91 -12.39 17.51
N GLY A 185 -12.64 -11.60 18.33
CA GLY A 185 -13.92 -11.99 18.98
C GLY A 185 -13.95 -11.64 20.48
N THR A 186 -15.06 -11.32 21.16
CA THR A 186 -16.50 -11.18 20.90
C THR A 186 -17.01 -9.99 21.73
N THR A 187 -18.10 -9.35 21.29
CA THR A 187 -18.70 -8.06 21.70
C THR A 187 -18.19 -6.87 20.89
N HIS A 188 -19.12 -5.99 20.56
CA HIS A 188 -19.03 -4.80 19.68
C HIS A 188 -17.92 -3.79 20.01
N GLN A 189 -16.97 -4.14 20.88
CA GLN A 189 -15.85 -3.33 21.35
C GLN A 189 -14.47 -3.97 21.03
N GLY A 190 -14.35 -5.28 20.83
CA GLY A 190 -13.05 -5.99 20.78
C GLY A 190 -12.23 -5.86 19.48
N THR A 191 -12.86 -6.01 18.31
CA THR A 191 -12.18 -5.88 17.00
C THR A 191 -11.72 -4.44 16.73
N GLN A 192 -12.43 -3.45 17.26
CA GLN A 192 -12.07 -2.03 17.15
C GLN A 192 -10.84 -1.65 17.99
N MET A 193 -10.54 -2.36 19.09
CA MET A 193 -9.41 -2.00 19.96
C MET A 193 -8.06 -2.14 19.26
N CYS A 194 -7.91 -3.14 18.40
CA CYS A 194 -6.66 -3.39 17.69
C CYS A 194 -6.67 -2.89 16.25
N ARG A 195 -7.85 -2.74 15.62
CA ARG A 195 -7.97 -2.13 14.29
C ARG A 195 -7.55 -0.66 14.36
N ALA A 196 -6.47 -0.30 13.68
CA ALA A 196 -5.92 1.05 13.72
C ALA A 196 -4.83 1.25 12.66
N CYS A 197 -4.45 2.51 12.44
CA CYS A 197 -3.24 2.84 11.69
C CYS A 197 -1.98 2.49 12.50
N THR A 198 -0.84 2.42 11.80
CA THR A 198 0.47 2.07 12.39
C THR A 198 0.98 3.07 13.43
N PHE A 199 0.51 4.33 13.39
CA PHE A 199 0.83 5.35 14.40
C PHE A 199 0.06 5.13 15.71
N CYS A 200 -1.20 4.69 15.65
CA CYS A 200 -2.04 4.50 16.84
C CYS A 200 -1.94 3.10 17.44
N ASN A 201 -1.44 2.13 16.67
CA ASN A 201 -1.17 0.80 17.16
C ASN A 201 0.09 0.25 16.49
N SER A 202 1.18 0.16 17.27
CA SER A 202 2.41 -0.47 16.82
C SER A 202 2.19 -1.95 16.56
N ARG A 203 2.82 -2.47 15.51
CA ARG A 203 2.64 -3.86 15.05
C ARG A 203 3.97 -4.55 14.84
N CYS A 204 3.98 -5.85 15.08
CA CYS A 204 5.14 -6.68 14.79
C CYS A 204 5.38 -6.73 13.28
N LYS A 205 6.60 -6.42 12.84
CA LYS A 205 7.04 -6.50 11.44
C LYS A 205 6.83 -7.90 10.82
N SER A 206 7.00 -8.94 11.63
CA SER A 206 6.99 -10.33 11.16
C SER A 206 5.58 -10.93 11.10
N CYS A 207 4.79 -10.82 12.17
CA CYS A 207 3.46 -11.45 12.23
C CYS A 207 2.29 -10.48 12.03
N GLY A 208 2.51 -9.16 12.02
CA GLY A 208 1.43 -8.17 11.85
C GLY A 208 0.55 -7.94 13.09
N CYS A 209 0.71 -8.74 14.15
CA CYS A 209 -0.01 -8.58 15.42
C CYS A 209 0.28 -7.23 16.06
N CYS A 210 -0.73 -6.67 16.74
CA CYS A 210 -0.56 -5.50 17.58
C CYS A 210 0.39 -5.79 18.75
N LEU A 211 1.12 -4.77 19.19
CA LEU A 211 2.09 -4.88 20.29
C LEU A 211 1.57 -4.30 21.61
N SER A 212 0.28 -3.97 21.71
CA SER A 212 -0.27 -3.28 22.89
C SER A 212 -0.08 -4.01 24.21
N ASN A 213 -0.06 -5.36 24.20
CA ASN A 213 0.09 -6.21 25.39
C ASN A 213 1.16 -7.30 25.16
N CYS A 214 2.16 -7.02 24.32
CA CYS A 214 3.21 -7.99 24.01
C CYS A 214 4.57 -7.35 24.22
N ASP A 215 5.48 -8.08 24.85
CA ASP A 215 6.89 -7.70 24.86
C ASP A 215 7.44 -7.73 23.43
N TYR A 216 8.24 -6.71 23.10
CA TYR A 216 8.83 -6.55 21.78
C TYR A 216 10.23 -5.94 21.87
N GLU A 217 11.01 -6.21 20.84
CA GLU A 217 12.29 -5.54 20.59
C GLU A 217 12.13 -4.60 19.41
N GLU A 218 12.74 -3.42 19.50
CA GLU A 218 12.89 -2.50 18.39
C GLU A 218 14.28 -2.69 17.78
N THR A 219 14.32 -2.96 16.48
CA THR A 219 15.57 -3.10 15.73
C THR A 219 16.19 -1.75 15.43
N PHE A 220 17.47 -1.74 15.03
CA PHE A 220 18.16 -0.53 14.56
C PHE A 220 17.41 0.23 13.45
N CYS A 221 16.64 -0.47 12.63
CA CYS A 221 15.83 0.14 11.56
C CYS A 221 14.47 0.66 12.05
N LEU A 222 14.29 0.85 13.38
CA LEU A 222 13.04 1.27 14.03
C LEU A 222 11.87 0.29 13.81
N GLU A 223 12.17 -0.94 13.45
CA GLU A 223 11.18 -1.98 13.20
C GLU A 223 10.94 -2.77 14.47
N LYS A 224 9.68 -2.97 14.84
CA LYS A 224 9.31 -3.67 16.07
C LYS A 224 9.02 -5.14 15.79
N ARG A 225 9.55 -6.04 16.62
CA ARG A 225 9.26 -7.49 16.55
C ARG A 225 8.82 -7.99 17.91
N CYS A 226 7.71 -8.73 17.98
CA CYS A 226 7.30 -9.37 19.23
C CYS A 226 8.26 -10.50 19.62
N LEU A 227 8.36 -10.80 20.92
CA LEU A 227 9.22 -11.87 21.42
C LEU A 227 8.95 -13.22 20.75
N ASP A 228 7.69 -13.59 20.51
CA ASP A 228 7.34 -14.85 19.83
C ASP A 228 7.96 -14.95 18.43
N CYS A 229 8.05 -13.82 17.72
CA CYS A 229 8.71 -13.79 16.42
C CYS A 229 10.23 -13.85 16.58
N ILE A 230 10.79 -13.12 17.54
CA ILE A 230 12.25 -13.11 17.80
C ILE A 230 12.74 -14.52 18.17
N GLN A 231 12.03 -15.23 19.05
CA GLN A 231 12.37 -16.59 19.46
C GLN A 231 12.40 -17.58 18.28
N LYS A 232 11.62 -17.35 17.23
CA LYS A 232 11.66 -18.17 16.00
C LYS A 232 12.90 -17.91 15.15
N PHE A 233 13.52 -16.73 15.26
CA PHE A 233 14.76 -16.37 14.55
C PHE A 233 16.02 -16.71 15.34
N LEU A 234 15.93 -16.88 16.66
CA LEU A 234 17.05 -17.37 17.45
C LEU A 234 17.34 -18.83 17.07
N PRO A 235 18.59 -19.16 16.66
CA PRO A 235 18.95 -20.55 16.45
C PRO A 235 18.67 -21.34 17.73
N LYS A 236 17.99 -22.49 17.61
CA LYS A 236 17.78 -23.44 18.71
C LYS A 236 19.12 -24.05 19.13
N HIS A 237 20.03 -23.26 19.71
CA HIS A 237 21.26 -23.77 20.26
C HIS A 237 20.97 -24.46 21.60
N ARG A 238 21.37 -25.72 21.71
CA ARG A 238 21.25 -26.58 22.91
C ARG A 238 22.03 -26.07 24.14
N PHE A 239 22.60 -24.86 24.10
CA PHE A 239 23.38 -24.27 25.19
C PHE A 239 22.63 -23.20 25.98
N PHE A 240 21.40 -22.83 25.58
CA PHE A 240 20.60 -21.88 26.36
C PHE A 240 19.78 -22.62 27.40
N HIS A 241 20.24 -22.54 28.65
CA HIS A 241 19.54 -23.02 29.84
C HIS A 241 18.20 -22.26 30.00
N PRO A 242 17.11 -22.88 30.52
CA PRO A 242 15.81 -22.21 30.70
C PRO A 242 15.79 -21.03 31.68
N GLN A 243 16.95 -20.67 32.26
CA GLN A 243 17.13 -19.57 33.22
C GLN A 243 18.15 -18.53 32.74
N ALA A 244 18.60 -18.58 31.48
CA ALA A 244 19.45 -17.52 30.95
C ALA A 244 18.60 -16.25 30.76
N SER A 245 18.71 -15.30 31.68
CA SER A 245 18.28 -13.93 31.45
C SER A 245 19.08 -13.38 30.28
N CYS A 246 18.44 -13.24 29.13
CA CYS A 246 18.99 -12.40 28.06
C CYS A 246 18.95 -10.96 28.57
N HIS A 247 20.06 -10.48 29.13
CA HIS A 247 20.28 -9.06 29.32
C HIS A 247 20.51 -8.43 27.96
N PHE A 248 19.43 -7.99 27.32
CA PHE A 248 19.51 -7.11 26.17
C PHE A 248 19.90 -5.72 26.67
N PHE A 249 20.99 -5.18 26.11
CA PHE A 249 21.45 -3.83 26.39
C PHE A 249 20.43 -2.84 25.84
N LEU A 250 19.70 -2.18 26.74
CA LEU A 250 18.95 -0.97 26.47
C LEU A 250 19.94 0.20 26.41
N CYS A 251 20.24 0.69 25.22
CA CYS A 251 20.74 2.07 25.08
C CYS A 251 19.54 2.95 24.74
N GLY A 252 19.15 3.79 25.70
CA GLY A 252 18.19 4.87 25.51
C GLY A 252 18.78 6.08 24.81
#